data_AF-A0A246NMM8-F1
#
_entry.id   AF-A0A246NMM8-F1
#
_cell.length_a   1.000
_cell.length_b   1.000
_cell.length_c   1.000
_cell.angle_alpha   90.00
_cell.angle_beta   90.00
_cell.angle_gamma   90.00
#
_symmetry.space_group_name_H-M   'P 1'
#
loop_
_entity.id
_entity.type
_entity.pdbx_description
1 polymer ?
#
loop_
_entity_poly.entity_id
_entity_poly.type
_entity_poly.pdbx_seq_one_letter_code
_entity_poly.pdbx_strand_id
1 'polypeptide(L)'
;MYAYNRKKYYTLLEEFQKRHVFPAPYSFHCLVGFFGAAPMSYFFMGIMKKKKVFFLNRNSSAYDFFDDNKGKCFGWISALYYAHITSFICVVLIALLGAALELKARFFP
;
A
#
# COMPACT_ATOMS: atom_id res chain seq x y z
N MET A 1 0.69 -7.49 10.43
CA MET A 1 -0.36 -6.54 10.01
C MET A 1 -1.24 -7.07 8.87
N TYR A 2 -0.66 -7.57 7.76
CA TYR A 2 -1.44 -8.10 6.63
C TYR A 2 -2.30 -9.31 7.00
N ALA A 3 -1.73 -10.37 7.57
CA ALA A 3 -2.48 -11.60 7.90
C ALA A 3 -3.74 -11.33 8.74
N TYR A 4 -3.60 -10.52 9.80
CA TYR A 4 -4.70 -10.10 10.66
C TYR A 4 -5.79 -9.30 9.93
N ASN A 5 -5.40 -8.47 8.94
CA ASN A 5 -6.33 -7.66 8.15
C ASN A 5 -6.67 -8.28 6.79
N ARG A 6 -6.24 -9.51 6.48
CA ARG A 6 -6.36 -10.10 5.14
C ARG A 6 -7.80 -10.14 4.65
N LYS A 7 -8.72 -10.56 5.52
CA LYS A 7 -10.16 -10.58 5.20
C LYS A 7 -10.67 -9.17 4.87
N LYS A 8 -10.35 -8.18 5.72
CA LYS A 8 -10.73 -6.77 5.51
C LYS A 8 -10.14 -6.20 4.22
N TYR A 9 -8.91 -6.59 3.89
CA TYR A 9 -8.22 -6.20 2.67
C TYR A 9 -8.95 -6.69 1.42
N TYR A 10 -9.26 -7.99 1.32
CA TYR A 10 -9.97 -8.52 0.16
C TYR A 10 -11.41 -7.99 0.07
N THR A 11 -12.12 -7.88 1.19
CA THR A 11 -13.44 -7.23 1.21
C THR A 11 -13.37 -5.80 0.69
N LEU A 12 -12.35 -5.02 1.07
CA LEU A 12 -12.18 -3.65 0.55
C LEU A 12 -11.96 -3.63 -0.96
N LEU A 13 -11.17 -4.55 -1.51
CA LEU A 13 -10.96 -4.69 -2.94
C LEU A 13 -12.27 -5.03 -3.67
N GLU A 14 -12.98 -6.03 -3.17
CA GLU A 14 -14.25 -6.49 -3.73
C GLU A 14 -15.30 -5.36 -3.73
N GLU A 15 -15.46 -4.65 -2.60
CA GLU A 15 -16.40 -3.54 -2.51
C GLU A 15 -16.07 -2.41 -3.50
N PHE A 16 -14.78 -2.09 -3.67
CA PHE A 16 -14.36 -1.10 -4.66
C PHE A 16 -14.69 -1.57 -6.09
N GLN A 17 -14.43 -2.84 -6.41
CA GLN A 17 -14.63 -3.41 -7.74
C GLN A 17 -16.10 -3.53 -8.16
N LYS A 18 -17.05 -3.46 -7.22
CA LYS A 18 -18.49 -3.45 -7.55
C LYS A 18 -18.91 -2.23 -8.39
N ARG A 19 -18.21 -1.10 -8.24
CA ARG A 19 -18.59 0.18 -8.88
C ARG A 19 -17.45 0.83 -9.67
N HIS A 20 -16.22 0.36 -9.50
CA HIS A 20 -15.04 0.99 -10.07
C HIS A 20 -14.06 -0.06 -10.62
N VAL A 21 -13.26 0.37 -11.59
CA VAL A 21 -12.14 -0.42 -12.11
C VAL A 21 -10.85 0.19 -11.57
N PHE A 22 -9.92 -0.65 -11.11
CA PHE A 22 -8.61 -0.17 -10.70
C PHE A 22 -7.83 0.36 -11.91
N PRO A 23 -7.28 1.59 -11.85
CA PRO A 23 -6.38 2.06 -12.89
C PRO A 23 -5.05 1.30 -12.83
N ALA A 24 -4.29 1.25 -13.93
CA ALA A 24 -2.91 0.75 -13.87
C ALA A 24 -2.05 1.66 -12.97
N PRO A 25 -1.07 1.14 -12.19
CA PRO A 25 -0.71 -0.27 -12.03
C PRO A 25 -1.54 -1.00 -10.97
N TYR A 26 -2.53 -0.36 -10.36
CA TYR A 26 -3.34 -0.93 -9.27
C TYR A 26 -4.19 -2.12 -9.72
N SER A 27 -4.56 -2.19 -10.99
CA SER A 27 -5.19 -3.36 -11.61
C SER A 27 -4.33 -4.64 -11.53
N PHE A 28 -3.01 -4.50 -11.47
CA PHE A 28 -2.10 -5.63 -11.23
C PHE A 28 -1.91 -5.85 -9.72
N HIS A 29 -1.69 -4.78 -8.96
CA HIS A 29 -1.42 -4.89 -7.53
C HIS A 29 -2.59 -5.47 -6.72
N CYS A 30 -3.84 -5.33 -7.16
CA CYS A 30 -4.96 -5.98 -6.48
C CYS A 30 -4.93 -7.51 -6.56
N LEU A 31 -4.16 -8.09 -7.50
CA LEU A 31 -4.09 -9.55 -7.74
C LEU A 31 -2.96 -10.24 -6.97
N VAL A 32 -1.91 -9.51 -6.59
CA VAL A 32 -0.68 -10.09 -6.03
C VAL A 32 -0.64 -10.17 -4.50
N GLY A 33 -1.81 -10.08 -3.85
CA GLY A 33 -1.97 -10.32 -2.41
C GLY A 33 -1.06 -9.46 -1.55
N PHE A 34 -0.24 -10.10 -0.68
CA PHE A 34 0.66 -9.40 0.24
C PHE A 34 1.58 -8.39 -0.44
N PHE A 35 2.17 -8.74 -1.59
CA PHE A 35 3.08 -7.85 -2.32
C PHE A 35 2.35 -6.65 -2.92
N GLY A 36 1.06 -6.81 -3.24
CA GLY A 36 0.19 -5.73 -3.68
C GLY A 36 -0.40 -4.89 -2.56
N ALA A 37 -0.32 -5.37 -1.32
CA ALA A 37 -1.01 -4.74 -0.19
C ALA A 37 -0.48 -3.33 0.08
N ALA A 38 0.82 -3.09 -0.06
CA ALA A 38 1.42 -1.76 0.12
C ALA A 38 0.94 -0.72 -0.93
N PRO A 39 1.10 -0.95 -2.25
CA PRO A 39 0.61 -0.02 -3.26
C PRO A 39 -0.92 0.14 -3.22
N MET A 40 -1.68 -0.92 -2.91
CA MET A 40 -3.13 -0.80 -2.71
C MET A 40 -3.49 0.03 -1.47
N SER A 41 -2.74 -0.10 -0.37
CA SER A 41 -2.97 0.74 0.82
C SER A 41 -2.71 2.21 0.50
N TYR A 42 -1.64 2.51 -0.26
CA TYR A 42 -1.37 3.86 -0.74
C TYR A 42 -2.51 4.40 -1.61
N PHE A 43 -3.02 3.59 -2.56
CA PHE A 43 -4.16 3.93 -3.39
C PHE A 43 -5.39 4.33 -2.56
N PHE A 44 -5.79 3.46 -1.63
CA PHE A 44 -6.96 3.70 -0.78
C PHE A 44 -6.77 4.90 0.15
N MET A 45 -5.56 5.09 0.70
CA MET A 45 -5.24 6.29 1.48
C MET A 45 -5.31 7.57 0.64
N GLY A 46 -4.91 7.51 -0.62
CA GLY A 46 -4.97 8.63 -1.55
C GLY A 46 -6.41 9.04 -1.83
N ILE A 47 -7.26 8.09 -2.23
CA ILE A 47 -8.67 8.40 -2.51
C ILE A 47 -9.44 8.81 -1.24
N MET A 48 -9.16 8.17 -0.09
CA MET A 48 -9.77 8.53 1.20
C MET A 48 -9.45 9.97 1.61
N LYS A 49 -8.26 10.46 1.27
CA LYS A 49 -7.81 11.83 1.56
C LYS A 49 -8.10 12.81 0.41
N LYS A 50 -8.84 12.37 -0.63
CA LYS A 50 -9.07 13.13 -1.87
C LYS A 50 -7.78 13.67 -2.50
N LYS A 51 -6.66 12.96 -2.34
CA LYS A 51 -5.36 13.32 -2.89
C LYS A 51 -5.19 12.72 -4.28
N LYS A 52 -4.54 13.44 -5.19
CA LYS A 52 -4.24 12.94 -6.54
C LYS A 52 -3.52 11.59 -6.46
N VAL A 53 -4.17 10.54 -6.94
CA VAL A 53 -3.60 9.20 -7.11
C VAL A 53 -3.05 9.07 -8.54
N PHE A 54 -1.93 8.37 -8.69
CA PHE A 54 -1.31 8.17 -9.99
C PHE A 54 -2.25 7.38 -10.92
N PHE A 55 -2.33 7.75 -12.20
CA PHE A 55 -3.23 7.15 -13.19
C PHE A 55 -4.74 7.14 -12.87
N LEU A 56 -5.19 7.82 -11.82
CA LEU A 56 -6.61 8.02 -11.54
C LEU A 56 -7.02 9.43 -11.96
N ASN A 57 -8.04 9.55 -12.81
CA ASN A 57 -8.58 10.85 -13.22
C ASN A 57 -9.13 11.60 -11.99
N ARG A 58 -8.80 12.89 -11.84
CA ARG A 58 -9.24 13.73 -10.71
C ARG A 58 -10.76 13.84 -10.58
N ASN A 59 -11.48 13.73 -11.68
CA ASN A 59 -12.95 13.82 -11.71
C ASN A 59 -13.61 12.44 -11.60
N SER A 60 -12.85 11.39 -11.26
CA SER A 60 -13.40 10.04 -11.11
C SER A 60 -14.26 9.93 -9.84
N SER A 61 -15.42 9.28 -9.97
CA SER A 61 -16.27 8.93 -8.83
C SER A 61 -15.60 7.98 -7.83
N ALA A 62 -14.46 7.36 -8.18
CA ALA A 62 -13.68 6.54 -7.27
C ALA A 62 -13.18 7.31 -6.03
N TYR A 63 -13.04 8.64 -6.12
CA TYR A 63 -12.71 9.47 -4.95
C TYR A 63 -13.84 9.48 -3.91
N ASP A 64 -15.08 9.27 -4.32
CA ASP A 64 -16.27 9.32 -3.46
C ASP A 64 -16.54 7.97 -2.77
N PHE A 65 -15.75 6.94 -3.09
CA PHE A 65 -15.87 5.59 -2.53
C PHE A 65 -15.97 5.55 -0.99
N PHE A 66 -15.20 6.40 -0.30
CA PHE A 66 -15.23 6.47 1.17
C PHE A 66 -16.32 7.39 1.73
N ASP A 67 -16.91 8.26 0.90
CA ASP A 67 -18.04 9.11 1.32
C ASP A 67 -19.31 8.26 1.48
N ASP A 68 -19.49 7.26 0.62
CA ASP A 68 -20.55 6.24 0.72
C ASP A 68 -20.37 5.32 1.95
N ASN A 69 -19.19 5.34 2.58
CA ASN A 69 -18.79 4.45 3.67
C ASN A 69 -18.45 5.22 4.96
N LYS A 70 -18.99 6.43 5.12
CA LYS A 70 -18.82 7.26 6.33
C LYS A 70 -19.14 6.46 7.60
N GLY A 71 -18.18 6.44 8.54
CA GLY A 71 -18.31 5.74 9.84
C GLY A 71 -17.55 4.42 9.95
N LYS A 72 -17.04 3.83 8.86
CA LYS A 72 -16.17 2.64 8.95
C LYS A 72 -14.75 3.01 9.38
N CYS A 73 -14.15 2.18 10.25
CA CYS A 73 -12.77 2.35 10.69
C CYS A 73 -11.78 1.79 9.64
N PHE A 74 -11.08 2.70 8.95
CA PHE A 74 -10.04 2.38 7.96
C PHE A 74 -8.61 2.63 8.46
N GLY A 75 -8.42 2.83 9.78
CA GLY A 75 -7.09 3.06 10.38
C GLY A 75 -6.10 1.92 10.11
N TRP A 76 -6.59 0.69 9.91
CA TRP A 76 -5.78 -0.46 9.56
C TRP A 76 -5.08 -0.33 8.19
N ILE A 77 -5.64 0.44 7.24
CA ILE A 77 -5.02 0.69 5.93
C ILE A 77 -3.74 1.50 6.11
N SER A 78 -3.82 2.59 6.87
CA SER A 78 -2.65 3.42 7.21
C SER A 78 -1.60 2.61 7.96
N ALA A 79 -2.02 1.82 8.96
CA ALA A 79 -1.11 0.99 9.72
C ALA A 79 -0.43 -0.09 8.85
N LEU A 80 -1.16 -0.69 7.91
CA LEU A 80 -0.60 -1.63 6.95
C LEU A 80 0.43 -0.97 6.02
N TYR A 81 0.12 0.21 5.49
CA TYR A 81 1.04 0.99 4.65
C TYR A 81 2.33 1.35 5.38
N TYR A 82 2.23 1.97 6.56
CA TYR A 82 3.41 2.38 7.31
C TYR A 82 4.21 1.18 7.83
N ALA A 83 3.57 0.07 8.20
CA ALA A 83 4.30 -1.15 8.54
C ALA A 83 5.15 -1.69 7.37
N HIS A 84 4.62 -1.66 6.14
CA HIS A 84 5.39 -2.02 4.95
C HIS A 84 6.56 -1.08 4.69
N ILE A 85 6.34 0.24 4.77
CA ILE A 85 7.40 1.23 4.58
C ILE A 85 8.51 1.06 5.63
N THR A 86 8.15 0.93 6.90
CA THR A 86 9.13 0.71 7.98
C THR A 86 9.91 -0.59 7.76
N SER A 87 9.22 -1.69 7.40
CA SER A 87 9.89 -2.96 7.11
C SER A 87 10.87 -2.84 5.95
N PHE A 88 10.50 -2.12 4.88
CA PHE A 88 11.38 -1.90 3.73
C PHE A 88 12.60 -1.08 4.11
N ILE A 89 12.43 0.00 4.88
CA ILE A 89 13.53 0.82 5.38
C ILE A 89 14.50 -0.03 6.23
N CYS A 90 13.99 -0.86 7.14
CA CYS A 90 14.83 -1.74 7.95
C CYS A 90 15.66 -2.70 7.09
N VAL A 91 15.06 -3.32 6.07
CA VAL A 91 15.77 -4.24 5.16
C VAL A 91 16.86 -3.50 4.39
N VAL A 92 16.57 -2.28 3.88
CA VAL A 92 17.57 -1.45 3.19
C VAL A 92 18.72 -1.09 4.12
N LEU A 93 18.44 -0.67 5.36
CA LEU A 93 19.48 -0.34 6.34
C LEU A 93 20.36 -1.55 6.68
N ILE A 94 19.77 -2.73 6.87
CA ILE A 94 20.52 -3.96 7.12
C ILE A 94 21.42 -4.30 5.92
N ALA A 95 20.90 -4.19 4.70
CA ALA A 95 21.68 -4.45 3.48
C ALA A 95 22.85 -3.46 3.35
N LEU A 96 22.63 -2.18 3.62
CA LEU A 96 23.67 -1.15 3.60
C LEU A 96 24.75 -1.40 4.67
N LEU A 97 24.35 -1.78 5.89
CA LEU A 97 25.28 -2.13 6.95
C LEU A 97 26.11 -3.37 6.58
N GLY A 98 25.48 -4.41 6.03
CA GLY A 98 26.16 -5.59 5.54
C GLY A 98 27.18 -5.25 4.44
N ALA A 99 26.77 -4.44 3.46
CA ALA A 99 27.67 -3.98 2.41
C ALA A 99 28.84 -3.14 2.96
N ALA A 100 28.58 -2.26 3.94
CA ALA A 100 29.61 -1.45 4.56
C ALA A 100 30.64 -2.30 5.33
N LEU A 101 30.18 -3.33 6.04
CA LEU A 101 31.06 -4.27 6.75
C LEU A 101 31.91 -5.09 5.78
N GLU A 102 31.32 -5.59 4.70
CA GLU A 102 32.03 -6.33 3.65
C GLU A 102 33.11 -5.46 2.98
N LEU A 103 32.77 -4.21 2.64
CA LEU A 103 33.72 -3.25 2.08
C LEU A 103 34.86 -2.94 3.05
N LYS A 104 34.55 -2.74 4.34
CA LYS A 104 35.57 -2.52 5.37
C LYS A 104 36.53 -3.71 5.46
N ALA A 105 36.01 -4.93 5.55
CA ALA A 105 36.82 -6.15 5.63
C ALA A 105 37.72 -6.35 4.40
N ARG A 106 37.25 -5.93 3.22
CA ARG A 106 37.97 -6.10 1.96
C ARG A 106 39.07 -5.06 1.73
N PHE A 107 38.86 -3.81 2.14
CA PHE A 107 39.76 -2.69 1.82
C PHE A 107 40.55 -2.15 3.01
N PHE A 108 40.14 -2.47 4.25
CA PHE A 108 40.81 -2.03 5.48
C PHE A 108 40.81 -3.19 6.51
N PRO A 109 41.55 -4.28 6.26
CA PRO A 109 41.62 -5.45 7.14
C PRO A 109 42.26 -5.15 8.50
#